data_AF-A0A327XA67-F1
#
_entry.id   AF-A0A327XA67-F1
#
_cell.length_a   1.000
_cell.length_b   1.000
_cell.length_c   1.000
_cell.angle_alpha   90.00
_cell.angle_beta   90.00
_cell.angle_gamma   90.00
#
_symmetry.space_group_name_H-M   'P 1'
#
loop_
_entity.id
_entity.type
_entity.pdbx_description
1 polymer ?
#
loop_
_entity_poly.entity_id
_entity_poly.type
_entity_poly.pdbx_seq_one_letter_code
_entity_poly.pdbx_strand_id
1 'polypeptide(L)'
;MNSYKGLILSGLLVVGSLLAGCEKKEDPFVDRVVAPVLVVIQGAADGGGQTAEPVVSQTITAPVTMSVRVYELDKSGILDYKVGIDSIPVASLALKLTKRDGTTLADLKTDNNGLATLTKTWAELGIAAPAVGSSVLLTWAGEYKGQPFARLSRVQGVK
;
A
#
# COMPACT_ATOMS: atom_id res chain seq x y z
N MET A 1 42.40 47.40 -35.21
CA MET A 1 41.77 46.63 -34.10
C MET A 1 40.41 46.18 -34.58
N ASN A 2 40.15 44.89 -34.85
CA ASN A 2 38.78 44.31 -34.95
C ASN A 2 38.71 42.79 -35.17
N SER A 3 39.84 42.05 -35.23
CA SER A 3 39.81 40.60 -35.53
C SER A 3 39.85 39.64 -34.32
N TYR A 4 39.95 40.13 -33.08
CA TYR A 4 40.04 39.25 -31.89
C TYR A 4 38.69 38.95 -31.22
N LYS A 5 37.61 39.65 -31.60
CA LYS A 5 36.29 39.49 -30.97
C LYS A 5 35.58 38.20 -31.39
N GLY A 6 35.79 37.71 -32.61
CA GLY A 6 35.19 36.46 -33.10
C GLY A 6 35.80 35.20 -32.47
N LEU A 7 37.09 35.26 -32.12
CA LEU A 7 37.83 34.12 -31.56
C LEU A 7 37.49 33.86 -30.08
N ILE A 8 37.20 34.92 -29.32
CA ILE A 8 36.79 34.80 -27.90
C ILE A 8 35.34 34.28 -27.79
N LEU A 9 34.46 34.68 -28.73
CA LEU A 9 33.06 34.23 -28.73
C LEU A 9 32.93 32.75 -29.13
N SER A 10 33.81 32.27 -30.02
CA SER A 10 33.82 30.86 -30.44
C SER A 10 34.47 29.93 -29.39
N GLY A 11 35.38 30.44 -28.56
CA GLY A 11 36.00 29.68 -27.47
C GLY A 11 35.07 29.45 -26.28
N LEU A 12 34.20 30.41 -25.95
CA LEU A 12 33.23 30.27 -24.86
C LEU A 12 32.14 29.23 -25.16
N LEU A 13 31.77 29.04 -26.43
CA LEU A 13 30.72 28.11 -26.81
C LEU A 13 31.15 26.63 -26.68
N VAL A 14 32.45 26.36 -26.82
CA VAL A 14 33.01 24.99 -26.75
C VAL A 14 33.21 24.53 -25.30
N VAL A 15 33.44 25.46 -24.36
CA VAL A 15 33.63 25.13 -22.93
C VAL A 15 32.30 24.81 -22.24
N GLY A 16 31.18 25.39 -22.69
CA GLY A 16 29.85 25.14 -22.11
C GLY A 16 29.31 23.72 -22.34
N SER A 17 29.77 23.02 -23.39
CA SER A 17 29.27 21.69 -23.76
C SER A 17 29.84 20.56 -22.89
N LEU A 18 30.91 20.81 -22.12
CA LEU A 18 31.59 19.80 -21.31
C LEU A 18 30.97 19.61 -19.91
N LEU A 19 29.99 20.43 -19.52
CA LEU A 19 29.33 20.36 -18.20
C LEU A 19 27.98 19.62 -18.22
N ALA A 20 27.51 19.15 -19.37
CA ALA A 20 26.23 18.45 -19.50
C ALA A 20 26.34 16.91 -19.37
N GLY A 21 27.52 16.37 -19.05
CA GLY A 21 27.81 14.93 -19.08
C GLY A 21 27.46 14.12 -17.83
N CYS A 22 26.99 14.73 -16.74
CA CYS A 22 26.54 13.99 -15.56
C CYS A 22 25.03 13.73 -15.64
N GLU A 23 24.60 13.03 -16.69
CA GLU A 23 23.31 12.33 -16.64
C GLU A 23 23.49 11.24 -15.57
N LYS A 24 22.92 11.45 -14.38
CA LYS A 24 22.76 10.37 -13.40
C LYS A 24 21.99 9.29 -14.12
N LYS A 25 22.69 8.23 -14.52
CA LYS A 25 22.11 7.00 -15.03
C LYS A 25 21.01 6.62 -14.04
N GLU A 26 19.76 6.82 -14.44
CA GLU A 26 18.63 6.42 -13.62
C GLU A 26 18.81 4.94 -13.35
N ASP A 27 19.06 4.60 -12.08
CA ASP A 27 19.17 3.22 -11.66
C ASP A 27 17.79 2.60 -11.92
N PRO A 28 17.67 1.67 -12.89
CA PRO A 28 16.38 1.08 -13.21
C PRO A 28 15.85 0.21 -12.06
N PHE A 29 16.66 -0.02 -11.02
CA PHE A 29 16.27 -0.72 -9.82
C PHE A 29 15.69 0.28 -8.82
N VAL A 30 14.36 0.31 -8.75
CA VAL A 30 13.64 0.93 -7.63
C VAL A 30 14.02 0.16 -6.36
N ASP A 31 14.40 0.88 -5.30
CA ASP A 31 14.67 0.27 -4.00
C ASP A 31 13.51 -0.64 -3.58
N ARG A 32 13.81 -1.93 -3.41
CA ARG A 32 12.83 -2.90 -2.92
C ARG A 32 12.67 -2.73 -1.41
N VAL A 33 11.76 -1.84 -1.02
CA VAL A 33 11.26 -1.77 0.34
C VAL A 33 10.33 -2.96 0.58
N VAL A 34 10.86 -4.02 1.21
CA VAL A 34 10.14 -5.26 1.51
C VAL A 34 8.99 -4.96 2.48
N ALA A 35 7.76 -5.37 2.19
CA ALA A 35 6.64 -5.16 3.13
C ALA A 35 6.99 -5.71 4.53
N PRO A 36 6.89 -4.89 5.60
CA PRO A 36 7.36 -5.27 6.94
C PRO A 36 6.47 -6.30 7.63
N VAL A 37 5.22 -6.44 7.16
CA VAL A 37 4.21 -7.36 7.69
C VAL A 37 3.38 -7.97 6.57
N LEU A 38 2.82 -9.15 6.81
CA LEU A 38 1.77 -9.73 5.98
C LEU A 38 0.42 -9.20 6.44
N VAL A 39 -0.32 -8.58 5.52
CA VAL A 39 -1.65 -8.01 5.76
C VAL A 39 -2.69 -8.85 5.02
N VAL A 40 -3.55 -9.54 5.78
CA VAL A 40 -4.56 -10.46 5.26
C VAL A 40 -5.95 -9.85 5.38
N ILE A 41 -6.57 -9.54 4.25
CA ILE A 41 -7.95 -9.05 4.20
C ILE A 41 -8.91 -10.20 4.49
N GLN A 42 -9.66 -10.11 5.58
CA GLN A 42 -10.56 -11.18 6.01
C GLN A 42 -11.82 -11.19 5.16
N GLY A 43 -12.33 -12.38 4.83
CA GLY A 43 -13.53 -12.55 4.02
C GLY A 43 -13.32 -12.38 2.50
N ALA A 44 -12.09 -12.12 2.05
CA ALA A 44 -11.71 -12.18 0.64
C ALA A 44 -11.01 -13.51 0.33
N ALA A 45 -11.34 -14.14 -0.80
CA ALA A 45 -10.76 -15.44 -1.20
C ALA A 45 -9.22 -15.38 -1.42
N ASP A 46 -8.71 -14.21 -1.76
CA ASP A 46 -7.33 -13.89 -2.11
C ASP A 46 -6.71 -12.86 -1.15
N GLY A 47 -7.30 -12.71 0.04
CA GLY A 47 -6.95 -11.68 1.02
C GLY A 47 -5.47 -11.67 1.43
N GLY A 48 -4.79 -12.82 1.33
CA GLY A 48 -3.38 -13.01 1.70
C GLY A 48 -2.33 -12.61 0.66
N GLY A 49 -2.71 -12.09 -0.53
CA GLY A 49 -1.72 -11.44 -1.41
C GLY A 49 -1.66 -11.90 -2.87
N GLN A 50 -2.58 -12.73 -3.34
CA GLN A 50 -2.59 -13.15 -4.76
C GLN A 50 -3.09 -12.05 -5.70
N THR A 51 -3.76 -11.03 -5.15
CA THR A 51 -4.22 -9.86 -5.90
C THR A 51 -3.85 -8.57 -5.21
N ALA A 52 -3.76 -7.50 -5.99
CA ALA A 52 -3.52 -6.15 -5.47
C ALA A 52 -4.71 -5.63 -4.66
N GLU A 53 -5.93 -6.03 -5.02
CA GLU A 53 -7.20 -5.52 -4.46
C GLU A 53 -8.17 -6.66 -4.15
N PRO A 54 -7.91 -7.43 -3.08
CA PRO A 54 -8.83 -8.47 -2.64
C PRO A 54 -10.23 -7.89 -2.36
N VAL A 55 -11.25 -8.63 -2.78
CA VAL A 55 -12.66 -8.19 -2.73
C VAL A 55 -13.41 -8.95 -1.65
N VAL A 56 -14.06 -8.21 -0.75
CA VAL A 56 -14.97 -8.74 0.27
C VAL A 56 -16.41 -8.48 -0.16
N SER A 57 -17.19 -9.53 -0.39
CA SER A 57 -18.61 -9.43 -0.70
C SER A 57 -19.42 -9.15 0.57
N GLN A 58 -20.32 -8.17 0.50
CA GLN A 58 -21.19 -7.77 1.61
C GLN A 58 -22.61 -7.57 1.08
N THR A 59 -23.62 -8.06 1.79
CA THR A 59 -25.01 -7.90 1.38
C THR A 59 -25.44 -6.43 1.46
N ILE A 60 -26.12 -5.93 0.42
CA ILE A 60 -26.51 -4.51 0.32
C ILE A 60 -27.52 -4.07 1.38
N THR A 61 -28.28 -5.01 1.95
CA THR A 61 -29.27 -4.75 3.01
C THR A 61 -28.71 -4.84 4.42
N ALA A 62 -27.45 -5.27 4.57
CA ALA A 62 -26.78 -5.44 5.85
C ALA A 62 -25.67 -4.38 6.04
N PRO A 63 -25.24 -4.12 7.28
CA PRO A 63 -24.01 -3.39 7.54
C PRO A 63 -22.80 -4.06 6.87
N VAL A 64 -21.82 -3.23 6.51
CA VAL A 64 -20.55 -3.63 5.94
C VAL A 64 -19.55 -3.88 7.07
N THR A 65 -19.04 -5.11 7.16
CA THR A 65 -17.93 -5.45 8.05
C THR A 65 -16.64 -5.58 7.25
N MET A 66 -15.64 -4.79 7.65
CA MET A 66 -14.30 -4.75 7.07
C MET A 66 -13.31 -5.22 8.14
N SER A 67 -12.52 -6.24 7.82
CA SER A 67 -11.57 -6.81 8.78
C SER A 67 -10.24 -7.12 8.13
N VAL A 68 -9.17 -6.93 8.89
CA VAL A 68 -7.81 -7.24 8.49
C VAL A 68 -7.08 -7.96 9.60
N ARG A 69 -6.27 -8.96 9.25
CA ARG A 69 -5.34 -9.59 10.17
C ARG A 69 -3.91 -9.33 9.75
N VAL A 70 -3.06 -8.98 10.71
CA VAL A 70 -1.66 -8.62 10.46
C VAL A 70 -0.73 -9.60 11.14
N TYR A 71 0.26 -10.07 10.38
CA TYR A 71 1.27 -11.01 10.84
C TYR A 71 2.68 -10.47 10.57
N GLU A 72 3.58 -10.67 11.53
CA GLU A 72 5.00 -10.69 11.29
C GLU A 72 5.37 -12.08 10.74
N LEU A 73 6.20 -12.11 9.69
CA LEU A 73 6.68 -13.36 9.13
C LEU A 73 8.08 -13.66 9.66
N ASP A 74 8.22 -14.69 10.49
CA ASP A 74 9.53 -15.21 10.85
C ASP A 74 10.04 -16.12 9.73
N LYS A 75 11.17 -15.72 9.15
CA LYS A 75 11.82 -16.39 8.01
C LYS A 75 13.00 -17.26 8.46
N SER A 76 13.28 -17.38 9.76
CA SER A 76 14.40 -18.14 10.30
C SER A 76 14.46 -19.59 9.79
N GLY A 77 13.29 -20.20 9.57
CA GLY A 77 13.13 -21.58 9.08
C GLY A 77 12.87 -21.73 7.59
N ILE A 78 13.01 -20.69 6.75
CA ILE A 78 12.55 -20.73 5.34
C ILE A 78 13.22 -21.82 4.49
N LEU A 79 14.44 -22.26 4.87
CA LEU A 79 15.17 -23.34 4.19
C LEU A 79 14.96 -24.72 4.82
N ASP A 80 14.31 -24.79 5.99
CA ASP A 80 13.94 -26.05 6.64
C ASP A 80 12.51 -26.43 6.25
N TYR A 81 12.38 -27.50 5.47
CA TYR A 81 11.10 -28.00 4.99
C TYR A 81 10.14 -28.47 6.09
N LYS A 82 10.63 -28.68 7.32
CA LYS A 82 9.81 -29.04 8.49
C LYS A 82 9.32 -27.83 9.28
N VAL A 83 10.04 -26.70 9.20
CA VAL A 83 9.71 -25.47 9.94
C VAL A 83 9.02 -24.47 9.03
N GLY A 84 9.65 -24.08 7.92
CA GLY A 84 9.11 -23.10 6.97
C GLY A 84 9.09 -21.67 7.52
N ILE A 85 8.15 -20.86 7.02
CA ILE A 85 7.90 -19.50 7.48
C ILE A 85 6.80 -19.55 8.54
N ASP A 86 7.07 -18.97 9.71
CA ASP A 86 6.06 -18.81 10.75
C ASP A 86 5.35 -17.45 10.63
N SER A 87 4.07 -17.42 10.99
CA SER A 87 3.21 -16.22 10.94
C SER A 87 2.77 -15.83 12.34
N ILE A 88 3.41 -14.80 12.90
CA ILE A 88 3.20 -14.36 14.28
C ILE A 88 2.21 -13.18 14.28
N PRO A 89 1.05 -13.29 14.95
CA PRO A 89 0.10 -12.19 14.99
C PRO A 89 0.68 -10.93 15.63
N VAL A 90 0.52 -9.78 14.96
CA VAL A 90 1.00 -8.50 15.50
C VAL A 90 -0.09 -7.84 16.32
N ALA A 91 0.01 -7.96 17.64
CA ALA A 91 -0.92 -7.32 18.56
C ALA A 91 -0.66 -5.82 18.73
N SER A 92 -1.71 -5.08 19.08
CA SER A 92 -1.61 -3.66 19.42
C SER A 92 -1.04 -2.74 18.33
N LEU A 93 -1.11 -3.16 17.06
CA LEU A 93 -0.65 -2.39 15.91
C LEU A 93 -1.67 -1.30 15.57
N ALA A 94 -1.22 -0.05 15.50
CA ALA A 94 -2.04 1.05 15.01
C ALA A 94 -2.25 0.94 13.50
N LEU A 95 -3.50 1.03 13.07
CA LEU A 95 -3.91 0.96 11.67
C LEU A 95 -4.82 2.14 11.35
N LYS A 96 -4.64 2.71 10.17
CA LYS A 96 -5.55 3.70 9.61
C LYS A 96 -6.29 3.10 8.44
N LEU A 97 -7.62 3.13 8.49
CA LEU A 97 -8.48 2.73 7.39
C LEU A 97 -9.02 3.97 6.70
N THR A 98 -8.72 4.11 5.41
CA THR A 98 -9.25 5.19 4.57
C THR A 98 -9.98 4.62 3.36
N LYS A 99 -10.89 5.40 2.80
CA LYS A 99 -11.24 5.24 1.39
C LYS A 99 -10.04 5.60 0.53
N ARG A 100 -10.04 5.12 -0.72
CA ARG A 100 -8.98 5.45 -1.70
C ARG A 100 -8.89 6.94 -2.02
N ASP A 101 -9.99 7.67 -1.87
CA ASP A 101 -10.03 9.15 -2.02
C ASP A 101 -9.32 9.90 -0.87
N GLY A 102 -8.79 9.19 0.12
CA GLY A 102 -8.09 9.76 1.28
C GLY A 102 -8.99 10.05 2.48
N THR A 103 -10.31 9.92 2.35
CA THR A 103 -11.24 10.09 3.47
C THR A 103 -10.96 9.05 4.54
N THR A 104 -10.69 9.50 5.76
CA THR A 104 -10.46 8.60 6.90
C THR A 104 -11.79 8.01 7.37
N LEU A 105 -11.84 6.68 7.50
CA LEU A 105 -13.01 5.96 8.02
C LEU A 105 -12.85 5.65 9.51
N ALA A 106 -11.65 5.23 9.92
CA ALA A 106 -11.32 4.97 11.32
C ALA A 106 -9.81 4.85 11.54
N ASP A 107 -9.39 5.16 12.77
CA ASP A 107 -8.15 4.68 13.35
C ASP A 107 -8.46 3.46 14.22
N LEU A 108 -7.73 2.38 14.00
CA LEU A 108 -7.96 1.05 14.56
C LEU A 108 -6.70 0.56 15.25
N LYS A 109 -6.85 -0.46 16.10
CA LYS A 109 -5.75 -1.16 16.73
C LYS A 109 -5.99 -2.66 16.65
N THR A 110 -4.97 -3.45 16.31
CA THR A 110 -5.11 -4.91 16.28
C THR A 110 -5.23 -5.50 17.69
N ASP A 111 -6.02 -6.55 17.82
CA ASP A 111 -6.14 -7.35 19.04
C ASP A 111 -4.98 -8.34 19.21
N ASN A 112 -5.05 -9.21 20.23
CA ASN A 112 -4.02 -10.22 20.49
C ASN A 112 -3.87 -11.27 19.38
N ASN A 113 -4.85 -11.39 18.48
CA ASN A 113 -4.81 -12.26 17.31
C ASN A 113 -4.36 -11.50 16.05
N GLY A 114 -3.86 -10.27 16.20
CA GLY A 114 -3.49 -9.40 15.09
C GLY A 114 -4.67 -8.93 14.25
N LEU A 115 -5.91 -9.05 14.75
CA LEU A 115 -7.13 -8.72 14.02
C LEU A 115 -7.59 -7.30 14.35
N ALA A 116 -7.97 -6.54 13.32
CA ALA A 116 -8.70 -5.29 13.45
C ALA A 116 -9.98 -5.38 12.62
N THR A 117 -11.10 -4.89 13.17
CA THR A 117 -12.42 -4.95 12.54
C THR A 117 -13.13 -3.62 12.66
N LEU A 118 -13.80 -3.21 11.59
CA LEU A 118 -14.69 -2.05 11.55
C LEU A 118 -16.02 -2.45 10.90
N THR A 119 -17.12 -2.11 11.55
CA THR A 119 -18.47 -2.24 10.97
C THR A 119 -19.06 -0.85 10.73
N LYS A 120 -19.58 -0.63 9.52
CA LYS A 120 -20.20 0.61 9.07
C LYS A 120 -21.44 0.33 8.22
N THR A 121 -22.37 1.26 8.18
CA THR A 121 -23.45 1.25 7.19
C THR A 121 -22.92 1.67 5.82
N TRP A 122 -23.59 1.27 4.73
CA TRP A 122 -23.27 1.75 3.39
C TRP A 122 -23.33 3.28 3.28
N ALA A 123 -24.26 3.92 3.99
CA ALA A 123 -24.39 5.37 4.04
C ALA A 123 -23.15 6.04 4.65
N GLU A 124 -22.61 5.50 5.75
CA GLU A 124 -21.35 5.98 6.35
C GLU A 124 -20.13 5.79 5.43
N LEU A 125 -20.20 4.86 4.48
CA LEU A 125 -19.19 4.68 3.43
C LEU A 125 -19.40 5.60 2.21
N GLY A 126 -20.45 6.42 2.23
CA GLY A 126 -20.79 7.36 1.16
C GLY A 126 -21.76 6.82 0.10
N ILE A 127 -22.43 5.69 0.36
CA ILE A 127 -23.40 5.07 -0.55
C ILE A 127 -24.78 5.06 0.12
N ALA A 128 -25.58 6.09 -0.17
CA ALA A 128 -26.90 6.25 0.45
C ALA A 128 -27.94 5.21 -0.02
N ALA A 129 -27.82 4.74 -1.27
CA ALA A 129 -28.69 3.73 -1.87
C ALA A 129 -27.83 2.62 -2.49
N PRO A 130 -27.37 1.63 -1.71
CA PRO A 130 -26.53 0.55 -2.23
C PRO A 130 -27.33 -0.34 -3.17
N ALA A 131 -26.72 -0.70 -4.30
CA ALA A 131 -27.22 -1.65 -5.27
C ALA A 131 -26.20 -2.77 -5.46
N VAL A 132 -26.60 -3.89 -6.07
CA VAL A 132 -25.66 -4.96 -6.42
C VAL A 132 -24.58 -4.38 -7.33
N GLY A 133 -23.32 -4.60 -6.98
CA GLY A 133 -22.16 -4.02 -7.66
C GLY A 133 -21.69 -2.67 -7.09
N SER A 134 -22.42 -2.05 -6.16
CA SER A 134 -21.89 -0.92 -5.37
C SER A 134 -20.57 -1.32 -4.71
N SER A 135 -19.55 -0.48 -4.79
CA SER A 135 -18.23 -0.84 -4.27
C SER A 135 -17.53 0.33 -3.60
N VAL A 136 -16.73 0.01 -2.58
CA VAL A 136 -15.89 0.97 -1.86
C VAL A 136 -14.46 0.46 -1.88
N LEU A 137 -13.55 1.30 -2.39
CA LEU A 137 -12.12 1.02 -2.45
C LEU A 137 -11.47 1.54 -1.17
N LEU A 138 -10.69 0.69 -0.52
CA LEU A 138 -10.16 0.91 0.82
C LEU A 138 -8.64 0.79 0.82
N THR A 139 -8.01 1.53 1.72
CA THR A 139 -6.59 1.45 2.03
C THR A 139 -6.42 1.24 3.53
N TRP A 140 -5.72 0.17 3.89
CA TRP A 140 -5.27 -0.12 5.24
C TRP A 140 -3.82 0.28 5.35
N ALA A 141 -3.49 1.24 6.20
CA ALA A 141 -2.13 1.73 6.37
C ALA A 141 -1.68 1.62 7.82
N GLY A 142 -0.38 1.46 8.03
CA GLY A 142 0.22 1.42 9.35
C GLY A 142 1.73 1.52 9.28
N GLU A 143 2.37 1.45 10.43
CA GLU A 143 3.82 1.41 10.56
C GLU A 143 4.19 0.27 11.48
N TYR A 144 5.18 -0.54 11.09
CA TYR A 144 5.70 -1.62 11.90
C TYR A 144 7.22 -1.55 11.94
N LYS A 145 7.80 -1.51 13.15
CA LYS A 145 9.25 -1.41 13.37
C LYS A 145 9.91 -0.27 12.56
N GLY A 146 9.26 0.90 12.50
CA GLY A 146 9.76 2.08 11.79
C GLY A 146 9.55 2.06 10.28
N GLN A 147 8.87 1.04 9.74
CA GLN A 147 8.63 0.89 8.32
C GLN A 147 7.13 1.02 8.00
N PRO A 148 6.74 2.00 7.16
CA PRO A 148 5.35 2.17 6.76
C PRO A 148 4.92 1.07 5.79
N PHE A 149 3.64 0.72 5.84
CA PHE A 149 3.02 -0.20 4.89
C PHE A 149 1.60 0.25 4.54
N ALA A 150 1.14 -0.20 3.38
CA ALA A 150 -0.24 -0.03 2.96
C ALA A 150 -0.74 -1.28 2.21
N ARG A 151 -2.01 -1.62 2.40
CA ARG A 151 -2.69 -2.70 1.70
C ARG A 151 -4.03 -2.20 1.16
N LEU A 152 -4.27 -2.44 -0.12
CA LEU A 152 -5.55 -2.11 -0.74
C LEU A 152 -6.54 -3.25 -0.55
N SER A 153 -7.82 -2.91 -0.52
CA SER A 153 -8.92 -3.87 -0.58
C SER A 153 -10.16 -3.21 -1.17
N ARG A 154 -11.17 -4.02 -1.46
CA ARG A 154 -12.47 -3.54 -1.94
C ARG A 154 -13.58 -4.24 -1.18
N VAL A 155 -14.60 -3.50 -0.81
CA VAL A 155 -15.90 -4.08 -0.45
C VAL A 155 -16.83 -3.96 -1.64
N GLN A 156 -17.58 -5.01 -1.94
CA GLN A 156 -18.57 -5.02 -3.03
C GLN A 156 -19.92 -5.54 -2.54
N GLY A 157 -20.96 -4.79 -2.90
CA GLY A 157 -22.36 -5.07 -2.62
C GLY A 157 -22.85 -6.26 -3.44
N VAL A 158 -23.37 -7.27 -2.75
CA VAL A 158 -24.06 -8.42 -3.32
C VAL A 158 -25.51 -8.46 -2.80
N LYS A 159 -26.32 -9.38 -3.35
CA LYS A 159 -27.72 -9.51 -2.98
C LYS A 159 -27.91 -9.83 -1.49
#